data_AF-A0A1G2IDU1-F1
#
_entry.id   AF-A0A1G2IDU1-F1
#
_cell.length_a   1.000
_cell.length_b   1.000
_cell.length_c   1.000
_cell.angle_alpha   90.00
_cell.angle_beta   90.00
_cell.angle_gamma   90.00
#
_symmetry.space_group_name_H-M   'P 1'
#
loop_
_entity.id
_entity.type
_entity.pdbx_description
1 polymer ?
#
loop_
_entity_poly.entity_id
_entity_poly.type
_entity_poly.pdbx_seq_one_letter_code
_entity_poly.pdbx_strand_id
1 'polypeptide(L)'
;MPTIKKASFLSENTPLSRKAIISLKTKAATKRTWPEIYADWLADSFGTITFFVLNAILFLIWMFFNSGIFKNLPLFDPFPFSFLTMAVSLEAIFLSIIVLISQNRAAKVDELRQEIDLQLDIISEQEITKIMEMLAKIMEHNHLDISDDPVLKQMLKPVNTKKIEDDLNKQI
;
A
#
# COMPACT_ATOMS: atom_id res chain seq x y z
N MET A 1 -34.48 -4.33 36.93
CA MET A 1 -34.42 -4.51 35.46
C MET A 1 -33.54 -3.40 34.89
N PRO A 2 -32.23 -3.62 34.66
CA PRO A 2 -31.36 -2.59 34.13
C PRO A 2 -31.33 -2.65 32.60
N THR A 3 -31.56 -1.49 32.00
CA THR A 3 -31.56 -1.21 30.56
C THR A 3 -30.20 -1.43 29.93
N ILE A 4 -30.08 -2.47 29.09
CA ILE A 4 -28.97 -2.66 28.15
C ILE A 4 -29.22 -1.68 26.99
N LYS A 5 -28.61 -0.51 27.06
CA LYS A 5 -28.59 0.48 25.97
C LYS A 5 -27.21 0.42 25.32
N LYS A 6 -27.19 0.18 24.00
CA LYS A 6 -26.05 0.13 23.05
C LYS A 6 -25.49 -1.27 22.73
N ALA A 7 -26.24 -2.00 21.92
CA ALA A 7 -25.67 -3.08 21.09
C ALA A 7 -26.34 -3.09 19.70
N SER A 8 -26.57 -1.92 19.11
CA SER A 8 -27.31 -1.76 17.83
C SER A 8 -26.58 -0.86 16.82
N PHE A 9 -25.24 -0.81 16.85
CA PHE A 9 -24.48 0.20 16.10
C PHE A 9 -23.70 -0.30 14.88
N LEU A 10 -23.66 -1.60 14.57
CA LEU A 10 -22.62 -2.14 13.65
C LEU A 10 -23.14 -2.99 12.48
N SER A 11 -24.37 -2.82 12.00
CA SER A 11 -24.87 -3.68 10.90
C SER A 11 -25.49 -2.98 9.68
N GLU A 12 -25.70 -1.66 9.64
CA GLU A 12 -26.61 -1.13 8.60
C GLU A 12 -26.12 0.00 7.70
N ASN A 13 -24.89 0.48 7.81
CA ASN A 13 -24.37 1.44 6.83
C ASN A 13 -22.84 1.42 6.82
N THR A 14 -22.23 1.22 5.64
CA THR A 14 -20.77 1.15 5.45
C THR A 14 -20.14 2.46 4.91
N PRO A 15 -20.39 3.67 5.48
CA PRO A 15 -19.54 4.83 5.24
C PRO A 15 -18.34 4.88 6.21
N LEU A 16 -18.34 4.12 7.30
CA LEU A 16 -17.28 4.17 8.33
C LEU A 16 -15.97 3.55 7.86
N SER A 17 -15.96 2.36 7.25
CA SER A 17 -14.72 1.77 6.70
C SER A 17 -14.15 2.60 5.55
N ARG A 18 -15.02 3.14 4.68
CA ARG A 18 -14.60 4.04 3.61
C ARG A 18 -14.03 5.35 4.17
N LYS A 19 -14.67 5.95 5.18
CA LYS A 19 -14.16 7.14 5.87
C LYS A 19 -12.89 6.86 6.66
N ALA A 20 -12.72 5.66 7.22
CA ALA A 20 -11.49 5.25 7.90
C ALA A 20 -10.33 5.16 6.90
N ILE A 21 -10.50 4.46 5.78
CA ILE A 21 -9.51 4.37 4.71
C ILE A 21 -9.20 5.77 4.13
N ILE A 22 -10.22 6.58 3.88
CA ILE A 22 -10.04 7.95 3.38
C ILE A 22 -9.32 8.82 4.42
N SER A 23 -9.63 8.70 5.71
CA SER A 23 -9.01 9.49 6.80
C SER A 23 -7.56 9.09 7.08
N LEU A 24 -7.21 7.81 6.87
CA LEU A 24 -5.82 7.34 6.89
C LEU A 24 -5.04 7.88 5.70
N LYS A 25 -5.60 7.78 4.48
CA LYS A 25 -5.01 8.41 3.28
C LYS A 25 -4.83 9.92 3.47
N THR A 26 -5.79 10.61 4.07
CA THR A 26 -5.68 12.05 4.31
C THR A 26 -4.67 12.36 5.41
N LYS A 27 -4.64 11.65 6.55
CA LYS A 27 -3.63 11.86 7.59
C LYS A 27 -2.21 11.60 7.10
N ALA A 28 -1.99 10.55 6.29
CA ALA A 28 -0.72 10.31 5.63
C ALA A 28 -0.36 11.41 4.62
N ALA A 29 -1.36 12.06 4.00
CA ALA A 29 -1.17 13.20 3.09
C ALA A 29 -1.06 14.57 3.80
N THR A 30 -1.37 14.69 5.09
CA THR A 30 -1.46 16.01 5.77
C THR A 30 -0.10 16.55 6.23
N LYS A 31 0.96 15.72 6.23
CA LYS A 31 2.34 16.15 6.52
C LYS A 31 3.21 16.27 5.26
N ARG A 32 2.63 16.71 4.15
CA ARG A 32 3.38 16.83 2.90
C ARG A 32 4.35 18.01 2.95
N THR A 33 5.64 17.71 2.94
CA THR A 33 6.67 18.73 2.72
C THR A 33 6.70 19.14 1.24
N TRP A 34 7.12 20.37 0.94
CA TRP A 34 7.22 20.87 -0.45
C TRP A 34 7.98 19.93 -1.42
N PRO A 35 9.08 19.25 -1.00
CA PRO A 35 9.77 18.27 -1.86
C PRO A 35 8.94 17.03 -2.20
N GLU A 36 8.09 16.56 -1.28
CA GLU A 36 7.28 15.35 -1.48
C GLU A 36 6.16 15.57 -2.50
N ILE A 37 5.56 16.76 -2.53
CA ILE A 37 4.55 17.12 -3.53
C ILE A 37 5.17 17.14 -4.93
N TYR A 38 6.38 17.68 -5.04
CA TYR A 38 7.11 17.76 -6.29
C TYR A 38 7.56 16.37 -6.76
N ALA A 39 8.04 15.52 -5.84
CA ALA A 39 8.42 14.14 -6.13
C ALA A 39 7.22 13.29 -6.59
N ASP A 40 6.05 13.42 -5.96
CA ASP A 40 4.83 12.71 -6.37
C ASP A 40 4.39 13.17 -7.78
N TRP A 41 4.42 14.47 -8.06
CA TRP A 41 4.08 15.00 -9.39
C TRP A 41 5.05 14.52 -10.48
N LEU A 42 6.36 14.50 -10.17
CA LEU A 42 7.38 13.96 -11.05
C LEU A 42 7.21 12.45 -11.25
N ALA A 43 6.94 11.69 -10.19
CA ALA A 43 6.75 10.24 -10.27
C ALA A 43 5.53 9.87 -11.12
N ASP A 44 4.40 10.57 -10.96
CA ASP A 44 3.21 10.38 -11.80
C ASP A 44 3.50 10.75 -13.27
N SER A 45 4.28 11.81 -13.51
CA SER A 45 4.63 12.26 -14.86
C SER A 45 5.62 11.33 -15.56
N PHE A 46 6.65 10.85 -14.85
CA PHE A 46 7.69 9.97 -15.37
C PHE A 46 7.27 8.50 -15.45
N GLY A 47 6.29 8.07 -14.65
CA GLY A 47 5.74 6.71 -14.66
C GLY A 47 4.79 6.42 -15.83
N THR A 48 4.50 7.41 -16.67
CA THR A 48 3.52 7.26 -17.76
C THR A 48 4.20 6.78 -19.06
N ILE A 49 3.56 5.84 -19.77
CA ILE A 49 4.01 5.34 -21.09
C ILE A 49 4.26 6.48 -22.09
N THR A 50 3.48 7.57 -22.00
CA THR A 50 3.64 8.79 -22.79
C THR A 50 5.01 9.45 -22.63
N PHE A 51 5.58 9.49 -21.42
CA PHE A 51 6.91 10.08 -21.19
C PHE A 51 8.01 9.24 -21.84
N PHE A 52 7.90 7.91 -21.74
CA PHE A 52 8.81 6.99 -22.41
C PHE A 52 8.79 7.17 -23.94
N VAL A 53 7.60 7.25 -24.53
CA VAL A 53 7.44 7.45 -25.99
C VAL A 53 7.98 8.81 -26.42
N LEU A 54 7.75 9.88 -25.64
CA LEU A 54 8.28 11.21 -25.93
C LEU A 54 9.81 11.22 -25.95
N ASN A 55 10.47 10.58 -24.98
CA ASN A 55 11.93 10.45 -24.96
C ASN A 55 12.46 9.62 -26.13
N ALA A 56 11.81 8.50 -26.45
CA ALA A 56 12.19 7.69 -27.61
C ALA A 56 12.13 8.51 -28.90
N ILE A 57 11.08 9.32 -29.11
CA ILE A 57 10.95 10.21 -30.26
C ILE A 57 12.05 11.28 -30.24
N LEU A 58 12.32 11.91 -29.09
CA LEU A 58 13.38 12.91 -28.95
C LEU A 58 14.75 12.32 -29.35
N PHE A 59 15.08 11.12 -28.88
CA PHE A 59 16.34 10.45 -29.21
C PHE A 59 16.43 10.08 -30.69
N LEU A 60 15.34 9.60 -31.29
CA LEU A 60 15.29 9.34 -32.73
C LEU A 60 15.51 10.62 -33.53
N ILE A 61 14.81 11.71 -33.17
CA ILE A 61 14.97 13.02 -33.80
C ILE A 61 16.42 13.50 -33.68
N TRP A 62 17.03 13.40 -32.50
CA TRP A 62 18.43 13.78 -32.28
C TRP A 62 19.38 12.98 -33.17
N MET A 63 19.16 11.66 -33.26
CA MET A 63 19.95 10.76 -34.09
C MET A 63 19.80 11.11 -35.58
N PHE A 64 18.58 11.37 -36.06
CA PHE A 64 18.33 11.78 -37.45
C PHE A 64 19.00 13.12 -37.79
N PHE A 65 18.93 14.12 -36.90
CA PHE A 65 19.60 15.41 -37.10
C PHE A 65 21.13 15.28 -37.10
N ASN A 66 21.69 14.41 -36.24
CA ASN A 66 23.13 14.20 -36.14
C ASN A 66 23.68 13.12 -37.09
N SER A 67 22.82 12.42 -37.85
CA SER A 67 23.22 11.42 -38.87
C SER A 67 23.80 12.03 -40.16
N GLY A 68 23.95 13.36 -40.25
CA GLY A 68 24.59 14.02 -41.38
C GLY A 68 23.75 14.11 -42.66
N ILE A 69 22.42 13.95 -42.56
CA ILE A 69 21.49 14.07 -43.69
C ILE A 69 21.48 15.51 -44.25
N PHE A 70 21.69 16.51 -43.39
CA PHE A 70 21.83 17.91 -43.78
C PHE A 70 23.31 18.26 -44.01
N LYS A 71 23.78 18.20 -45.27
CA LYS A 71 25.15 18.53 -45.69
C LYS A 71 25.65 19.94 -45.31
N ASN A 72 24.77 20.83 -44.85
CA ASN A 72 25.08 22.23 -44.58
C ASN A 72 25.21 22.58 -43.08
N LEU A 73 25.02 21.64 -42.15
CA LEU A 73 25.19 21.87 -40.72
C LEU A 73 26.43 21.13 -40.18
N PRO A 74 27.27 21.76 -39.33
CA PRO A 74 28.32 21.04 -38.62
C PRO A 74 27.69 19.95 -37.74
N LEU A 75 28.25 18.74 -37.80
CA LEU A 75 27.86 17.60 -36.97
C LEU A 75 28.11 17.96 -35.50
N PHE A 76 27.05 18.25 -34.75
CA PHE A 76 27.13 18.68 -33.35
C PHE A 76 27.52 17.51 -32.42
N ASP A 77 26.98 16.32 -32.69
CA ASP A 77 27.24 15.09 -31.94
C ASP A 77 27.49 13.90 -32.90
N PRO A 78 28.70 13.77 -33.48
CA PRO A 78 29.00 12.67 -34.39
C PRO A 78 28.98 11.32 -33.66
N PHE A 79 28.72 10.24 -34.40
CA PHE A 79 28.79 8.87 -33.88
C PHE A 79 30.14 8.66 -33.17
N PRO A 80 30.17 8.31 -31.87
CA PRO A 80 29.20 7.51 -31.10
C PRO A 80 28.15 8.27 -30.25
N PHE A 81 27.83 9.53 -30.53
CA PHE A 81 26.87 10.35 -29.77
C PHE A 81 27.24 10.54 -28.28
N SER A 82 28.42 11.11 -28.04
CA SER A 82 28.98 11.26 -26.69
C SER A 82 28.12 12.20 -25.81
N PHE A 83 27.58 13.28 -26.40
CA PHE A 83 26.73 14.22 -25.68
C PHE A 83 25.39 13.61 -25.30
N LEU A 84 24.73 12.92 -26.25
CA LEU A 84 23.49 12.22 -25.97
C LEU A 84 23.67 11.17 -24.86
N THR A 85 24.75 10.39 -24.92
CA THR A 85 25.05 9.36 -23.92
C THR A 85 25.25 9.96 -22.53
N MET A 86 25.98 11.07 -22.44
CA MET A 86 26.17 11.79 -21.16
C MET A 86 24.82 12.29 -20.61
N ALA A 87 23.99 12.91 -21.44
CA ALA A 87 22.70 13.43 -21.03
C ALA A 87 21.76 12.31 -20.54
N VAL A 88 21.64 11.21 -21.29
CA VAL A 88 20.82 10.05 -20.92
C VAL A 88 21.31 9.41 -19.63
N SER A 89 22.63 9.32 -19.41
CA SER A 89 23.18 8.75 -18.17
C SER A 89 22.80 9.59 -16.94
N LEU A 90 22.82 10.91 -17.07
CA LEU A 90 22.43 11.82 -16.01
C LEU A 90 20.92 11.74 -15.75
N GLU A 91 20.12 11.74 -16.81
CA GLU A 91 18.66 11.57 -16.74
C GLU A 91 18.28 10.27 -16.01
N ALA A 92 18.94 9.16 -16.33
CA ALA A 92 18.69 7.87 -15.69
C ALA A 92 18.96 7.88 -14.18
N ILE A 93 20.00 8.57 -13.71
CA ILE A 93 20.29 8.73 -12.27
C ILE A 93 19.17 9.52 -11.59
N PHE A 94 18.73 10.64 -12.19
CA PHE A 94 17.62 11.44 -11.66
C PHE A 94 16.32 10.64 -11.57
N LEU A 95 15.97 9.91 -12.63
CA LEU A 95 14.78 9.04 -12.65
C LEU A 95 14.86 7.96 -11.57
N SER A 96 16.02 7.30 -11.42
CA SER A 96 16.20 6.25 -10.41
C SER A 96 16.01 6.77 -8.98
N ILE A 97 16.51 7.97 -8.67
CA ILE A 97 16.33 8.59 -7.35
C ILE A 97 14.85 8.93 -7.10
N ILE A 98 14.17 9.52 -8.08
CA ILE A 98 12.74 9.86 -7.97
C ILE A 98 11.91 8.59 -7.75
N VAL A 99 12.19 7.53 -8.51
CA VAL A 99 11.56 6.22 -8.34
C VAL A 99 11.82 5.67 -6.95
N LEU A 100 13.06 5.73 -6.44
CA LEU A 100 13.39 5.24 -5.10
C LEU A 100 12.67 6.02 -4.00
N ILE A 101 12.57 7.34 -4.12
CA ILE A 101 11.81 8.19 -3.19
C ILE A 101 10.32 7.78 -3.21
N SER A 102 9.74 7.61 -4.39
CA SER A 102 8.35 7.18 -4.55
C SER A 102 8.10 5.78 -3.97
N GLN A 103 9.03 4.85 -4.22
CA GLN A 103 8.98 3.49 -3.66
C GLN A 103 9.08 3.49 -2.14
N ASN A 104 10.02 4.23 -1.55
CA ASN A 104 10.17 4.31 -0.09
C ASN A 104 8.91 4.90 0.57
N ARG A 105 8.30 5.90 -0.07
CA ARG A 105 7.04 6.48 0.38
C ARG A 105 5.88 5.50 0.29
N ALA A 106 5.74 4.78 -0.82
CA ALA A 106 4.73 3.74 -0.99
C ALA A 106 4.89 2.63 0.06
N ALA A 107 6.12 2.17 0.29
CA ALA A 107 6.44 1.17 1.31
C ALA A 107 6.02 1.61 2.71
N LYS A 108 6.23 2.88 3.09
CA LYS A 108 5.81 3.39 4.39
C LYS A 108 4.28 3.42 4.55
N VAL A 109 3.56 3.74 3.47
CA VAL A 109 2.09 3.72 3.47
C VAL A 109 1.56 2.28 3.57
N ASP A 110 2.19 1.36 2.83
CA ASP A 110 1.83 -0.06 2.85
C ASP A 110 2.09 -0.69 4.23
N GLU A 111 3.21 -0.36 4.89
CA GLU A 111 3.52 -0.79 6.26
C GLU A 111 2.44 -0.33 7.25
N LEU A 112 2.04 0.95 7.22
CA LEU A 112 0.98 1.47 8.08
C LEU A 112 -0.37 0.80 7.79
N ARG A 113 -0.66 0.51 6.52
CA ARG A 113 -1.88 -0.19 6.13
C ARG A 113 -1.88 -1.61 6.67
N GLN A 114 -0.77 -2.33 6.55
CA GLN A 114 -0.61 -3.69 7.08
C GLN A 114 -0.77 -3.71 8.60
N GLU A 115 -0.20 -2.75 9.33
CA GLU A 115 -0.35 -2.66 10.78
C GLU A 115 -1.82 -2.48 11.19
N ILE A 116 -2.55 -1.62 10.48
CA ILE A 116 -3.97 -1.36 10.76
C ILE A 116 -4.84 -2.57 10.40
N ASP A 117 -4.59 -3.20 9.24
CA ASP A 117 -5.32 -4.39 8.81
C ASP A 117 -5.10 -5.53 9.83
N LEU A 118 -3.87 -5.73 10.32
CA LEU A 118 -3.58 -6.69 11.39
C LEU A 118 -4.35 -6.39 12.69
N GLN A 119 -4.41 -5.12 13.11
CA GLN A 119 -5.17 -4.74 14.31
C GLN A 119 -6.67 -5.00 14.15
N LEU A 120 -7.23 -4.69 12.98
CA LEU A 120 -8.64 -4.95 12.68
C LEU A 120 -8.95 -6.45 12.66
N ASP A 121 -8.05 -7.26 12.12
CA ASP A 121 -8.20 -8.72 12.11
C ASP A 121 -8.23 -9.27 13.54
N ILE A 122 -7.30 -8.85 14.41
CA ILE A 122 -7.27 -9.26 15.82
C ILE A 122 -8.57 -8.87 16.54
N ILE A 123 -9.07 -7.65 16.32
CA ILE A 123 -10.33 -7.19 16.93
C ILE A 123 -11.51 -8.02 16.40
N SER A 124 -11.57 -8.25 15.09
CA SER A 124 -12.63 -9.04 14.46
C SER A 124 -12.64 -10.47 14.99
N GLU A 125 -11.47 -11.08 15.18
CA GLU A 125 -11.35 -12.42 15.76
C GLU A 125 -11.82 -12.46 17.22
N GLN A 126 -11.53 -11.42 18.02
CA GLN A 126 -12.05 -11.28 19.37
C GLN A 126 -13.58 -11.10 19.40
N GLU A 127 -14.14 -10.30 18.49
CA GLU A 127 -15.59 -10.12 18.36
C GLU A 127 -16.29 -11.42 17.96
N ILE A 128 -15.74 -12.14 16.97
CA ILE A 128 -16.24 -13.46 16.54
C ILE A 128 -16.18 -14.46 17.70
N THR A 129 -15.06 -14.51 18.43
CA THR A 129 -14.92 -15.35 19.64
C THR A 129 -15.98 -14.99 20.66
N LYS A 130 -16.24 -13.70 20.86
CA LYS A 130 -17.24 -13.24 21.83
C LYS A 130 -18.67 -13.61 21.42
N ILE A 131 -18.98 -13.53 20.12
CA ILE A 131 -20.25 -13.98 19.57
C ILE A 131 -20.41 -15.49 19.77
N MET A 132 -19.37 -16.28 19.49
CA MET A 132 -19.39 -17.74 19.74
C MET A 132 -19.60 -18.06 21.22
N GLU A 133 -18.95 -17.35 22.15
CA GLU A 133 -19.19 -17.51 23.59
C GLU A 133 -20.65 -17.22 23.97
N MET A 134 -21.23 -16.16 23.42
CA MET A 134 -22.62 -15.80 23.67
C MET A 134 -23.59 -16.85 23.11
N LEU A 135 -23.33 -17.35 21.90
CA LEU A 135 -24.12 -18.40 21.26
C LEU A 135 -24.04 -19.72 22.06
N ALA A 136 -22.84 -20.10 22.50
CA ALA A 136 -22.65 -21.29 23.33
C ALA A 136 -23.46 -21.20 24.64
N LYS A 137 -23.46 -20.04 25.31
CA LYS A 137 -24.29 -19.81 26.52
C LYS A 137 -25.78 -19.91 26.26
N ILE A 138 -26.26 -19.43 25.10
CA ILE A 138 -27.68 -19.53 24.72
C ILE A 138 -28.05 -21.00 24.46
N MET A 139 -27.22 -21.73 23.74
CA MET A 139 -27.44 -23.15 23.44
C MET A 139 -27.44 -24.00 24.71
N GLU A 140 -26.51 -23.75 25.63
CA GLU A 140 -26.47 -24.39 26.96
C GLU A 140 -27.76 -24.12 27.76
N HIS A 141 -28.25 -22.88 27.78
CA HIS A 141 -29.52 -22.53 28.42
C HIS A 141 -30.74 -23.24 27.79
N ASN A 142 -30.69 -23.56 26.49
CA ASN A 142 -31.75 -24.29 25.79
C ASN A 142 -31.58 -25.82 25.86
N HIS A 143 -30.68 -26.34 26.71
CA HIS A 143 -30.39 -27.76 26.87
C HIS A 143 -29.92 -28.47 25.58
N LEU A 144 -29.31 -27.70 24.65
CA LEU A 144 -28.65 -28.26 23.48
C LEU A 144 -27.21 -28.61 23.87
N ASP A 145 -26.89 -29.90 23.92
CA ASP A 145 -25.53 -30.34 24.27
C ASP A 145 -24.57 -30.11 23.10
N ILE A 146 -23.73 -29.09 23.24
CA ILE A 146 -22.66 -28.72 22.31
C ILE A 146 -21.29 -29.14 22.87
N SER A 147 -21.26 -29.81 24.02
CA SER A 147 -20.02 -30.10 24.76
C SER A 147 -19.06 -31.01 23.98
N ASP A 148 -19.55 -31.74 22.99
CA ASP A 148 -18.76 -32.69 22.20
C ASP A 148 -18.22 -32.14 20.88
N ASP A 149 -18.45 -30.87 20.52
CA ASP A 149 -17.82 -30.30 19.32
C ASP A 149 -16.36 -29.86 19.61
N PRO A 150 -15.34 -30.59 19.10
CA PRO A 150 -13.94 -30.24 19.32
C PRO A 150 -13.54 -28.95 18.59
N VAL A 151 -14.21 -28.60 17.49
CA VAL A 151 -13.92 -27.41 16.69
C VAL A 151 -14.35 -26.16 17.45
N LEU A 152 -15.57 -26.17 18.02
CA LEU A 152 -16.09 -25.06 18.83
C LEU A 152 -15.21 -24.80 20.06
N LYS A 153 -14.78 -25.85 20.77
CA LYS A 153 -13.84 -25.74 21.90
C LYS A 153 -12.49 -25.15 21.51
N GLN A 154 -12.04 -25.36 20.27
CA GLN A 154 -10.80 -24.79 19.77
C GLN A 154 -10.97 -23.31 19.38
N MET A 155 -12.10 -22.97 18.75
CA MET A 155 -12.44 -21.61 18.33
C MET A 155 -12.79 -20.66 19.47
N LEU A 156 -13.29 -21.18 20.60
CA LEU A 156 -13.56 -20.39 21.82
C LEU A 156 -12.29 -20.01 22.59
N LYS A 157 -11.12 -20.57 22.24
CA LYS A 157 -9.87 -20.19 22.89
C LYS A 157 -9.48 -18.79 22.42
N PRO A 158 -9.18 -17.85 23.33
CA PRO A 158 -8.76 -16.53 22.94
C PRO A 158 -7.48 -16.61 22.12
N VAL A 159 -7.44 -15.83 21.05
CA VAL A 159 -6.27 -15.61 20.21
C VAL A 159 -5.15 -15.09 21.09
N ASN A 160 -4.13 -15.91 21.30
CA ASN A 160 -3.01 -15.52 22.14
C ASN A 160 -1.97 -14.80 21.27
N THR A 161 -2.07 -13.48 21.22
CA THR A 161 -1.12 -12.61 20.49
C THR A 161 0.34 -12.83 20.93
N LYS A 162 0.61 -13.19 22.19
CA LYS A 162 1.97 -13.53 22.65
C LYS A 162 2.51 -14.81 22.02
N LYS A 163 1.64 -15.79 21.76
CA LYS A 163 2.04 -17.04 21.10
C LYS A 163 2.44 -16.78 19.65
N ILE A 164 1.71 -15.88 18.98
CA ILE A 164 2.03 -15.43 17.62
C ILE A 164 3.38 -14.68 17.61
N GLU A 165 3.62 -13.80 18.57
CA GLU A 165 4.88 -13.07 18.73
C GLU A 165 6.07 -14.03 18.98
N ASP A 166 5.90 -15.03 19.86
CA ASP A 166 6.92 -16.05 20.12
C ASP A 166 7.21 -16.95 18.90
N ASP A 167 6.19 -17.28 18.10
CA ASP A 167 6.35 -18.09 16.89
C ASP A 167 6.99 -17.30 15.74
N LEU A 168 6.75 -15.98 15.66
CA LEU A 168 7.44 -15.07 14.74
C LEU A 168 8.92 -14.88 15.14
N ASN A 169 9.19 -14.66 16.43
CA ASN A 169 10.57 -14.50 16.95
C ASN A 169 11.44 -15.74 16.81
N LYS A 170 10.85 -16.93 16.63
CA LYS A 170 11.60 -18.16 16.33
C LYS A 170 11.97 -18.34 14.85
N GLN A 171 11.31 -17.60 13.96
CA GLN A 171 11.50 -17.72 12.51
C GLN A 171 12.45 -16.65 11.95
N ILE A 172 12.74 -15.61 12.72
CA ILE A 172 13.75 -14.57 12.46
C ILE A 172 15.07 -15.00 13.13
#